data_AF-A0A971ZAA4-F1
#
_entry.id   AF-A0A971ZAA4-F1
#
_cell.length_a   1.000
_cell.length_b   1.000
_cell.length_c   1.000
_cell.angle_alpha   90.00
_cell.angle_beta   90.00
_cell.angle_gamma   90.00
#
_symmetry.space_group_name_H-M   'P 1'
#
loop_
_entity.id
_entity.type
_entity.pdbx_description
1 polymer ?
#
loop_
_entity_poly.entity_id
_entity_poly.type
_entity_poly.pdbx_seq_one_letter_code
_entity_poly.pdbx_strand_id
1 'polypeptide(L)'
;MSRLTKYEKKLYSPWFILPGGIIYFIFFLLPTLSSFFFSMTWWTLTDWKFIGFENFRDFFTDPNLNISFKNTFIYAVTTSGSKVILALLLASFLSSPAIKIRNFLRSVVYFPNLVSTLAVGITFQSLMHPTQGVINNALGLLGIKGPDWLGNINLALYSVALVDVWKGLSIATVIYIAGIMSIPQEYNEALLVDGGNAWHRFRYIIVPLPRGARNSVIILSFIG
;
A
#
# COMPACT_ATOMS: atom_id res chain seq x y z
N MET A 1 -27.12 39.94 27.38
CA MET A 1 -26.64 40.58 26.13
C MET A 1 -25.25 41.13 26.38
N SER A 2 -24.21 40.32 26.19
CA SER A 2 -22.81 40.75 26.34
C SER A 2 -21.95 40.03 25.30
N ARG A 3 -21.50 40.81 24.32
CA ARG A 3 -20.62 40.40 23.23
C ARG A 3 -19.29 39.89 23.80
N LEU A 4 -19.00 38.60 23.59
CA LEU A 4 -17.64 38.08 23.63
C LEU A 4 -17.26 37.69 22.20
N THR A 5 -16.70 38.67 21.49
CA THR A 5 -16.15 38.52 20.15
C THR A 5 -14.89 37.67 20.16
N LYS A 6 -15.04 36.46 19.63
CA LYS A 6 -14.09 35.58 18.95
C LYS A 6 -12.72 36.21 18.63
N TYR A 7 -11.77 36.13 19.56
CA TYR A 7 -10.34 36.25 19.28
C TYR A 7 -9.73 34.84 19.20
N GLU A 8 -9.97 34.14 18.09
CA GLU A 8 -9.10 33.02 17.70
C GLU A 8 -7.74 33.62 17.30
N LYS A 9 -6.80 33.69 18.25
CA LYS A 9 -5.41 34.00 17.94
C LYS A 9 -4.91 32.91 16.97
N LYS A 10 -4.81 33.24 15.68
CA LYS A 10 -4.04 32.44 14.71
C LYS A 10 -2.59 32.38 15.21
N LEU A 11 -2.24 31.30 15.91
CA LEU A 11 -0.91 31.05 16.50
C LEU A 11 0.21 30.97 15.46
N TYR A 12 -0.12 30.88 14.16
CA TYR A 12 0.83 30.87 13.06
C TYR A 12 0.45 31.90 12.00
N SER A 13 1.42 32.72 11.62
CA SER A 13 1.30 33.69 10.53
C SER A 13 1.09 32.95 9.20
N PRO A 14 0.13 33.35 8.33
CA PRO A 14 -0.10 32.71 7.03
C PRO A 14 1.14 32.59 6.15
N TRP A 15 2.12 33.48 6.35
CA TRP A 15 3.42 33.48 5.67
C TRP A 15 4.24 32.21 5.93
N PHE A 16 3.98 31.48 7.01
CA PHE A 16 4.67 30.23 7.34
C PHE A 16 4.38 29.10 6.35
N ILE A 17 3.24 29.16 5.64
CA ILE A 17 2.84 28.16 4.65
C ILE A 17 3.52 28.44 3.30
N LEU A 18 3.97 29.67 3.04
CA LEU A 18 4.45 30.09 1.71
C LEU A 18 5.66 29.28 1.20
N PRO A 19 6.73 29.04 1.97
CA PRO A 19 7.88 28.29 1.44
C PRO A 19 7.49 26.86 1.00
N GLY A 20 6.71 26.16 1.84
CA GLY A 20 6.19 24.84 1.49
C GLY A 20 5.19 24.88 0.33
N GLY A 21 4.34 25.90 0.29
CA GLY A 21 3.38 26.12 -0.79
C GLY A 21 4.04 26.41 -2.14
N ILE A 22 5.14 27.17 -2.16
CA ILE A 22 5.91 27.44 -3.38
C ILE A 22 6.56 26.15 -3.90
N ILE A 23 7.19 25.37 -3.02
CA ILE A 23 7.77 24.07 -3.40
C ILE A 23 6.69 23.14 -3.95
N TYR A 24 5.55 23.04 -3.26
CA TYR A 24 4.42 22.24 -3.71
C TYR A 24 3.90 22.71 -5.08
N PHE A 25 3.77 24.02 -5.28
CA PHE A 25 3.31 24.60 -6.53
C PHE A 25 4.26 24.24 -7.68
N ILE A 26 5.56 24.45 -7.52
CA ILE A 26 6.56 24.25 -8.58
C ILE A 26 6.72 22.77 -8.94
N PHE A 27 6.76 21.89 -7.94
CA PHE A 27 7.11 20.48 -8.16
C PHE A 27 5.90 19.54 -8.32
N PHE A 28 4.70 19.93 -7.88
CA PHE A 28 3.51 19.11 -7.99
C PHE A 28 2.43 19.78 -8.84
N LEU A 29 2.02 20.99 -8.48
CA LEU A 29 0.86 21.62 -9.13
C LEU A 29 1.17 22.03 -10.57
N LEU A 30 2.32 22.66 -10.82
CA LEU A 30 2.73 23.13 -12.14
C LEU A 30 2.90 21.95 -13.13
N PRO A 31 3.59 20.85 -12.80
CA PRO A 31 3.63 19.66 -13.65
C PRO A 31 2.24 19.07 -13.90
N THR A 32 1.37 19.01 -12.88
CA THR A 32 0.00 18.49 -13.03
C THR A 32 -0.82 19.32 -14.02
N LEU A 33 -0.78 20.65 -13.89
CA LEU A 33 -1.45 21.57 -14.81
C LEU A 33 -0.87 21.47 -16.23
N SER A 34 0.46 21.30 -16.33
CA SER A 34 1.15 21.13 -17.61
C SER A 34 0.77 19.81 -18.26
N SER A 35 0.71 18.71 -17.51
CA SER A 35 0.23 17.40 -17.99
C SER A 35 -1.22 17.47 -18.48
N PHE A 36 -2.06 18.26 -17.81
CA PHE A 36 -3.43 18.49 -18.29
C PHE A 36 -3.44 19.22 -19.64
N PHE A 37 -2.62 20.26 -19.81
CA PHE A 37 -2.45 20.92 -21.11
C PHE A 37 -1.94 19.94 -22.18
N PHE A 38 -0.89 19.18 -21.89
CA PHE A 38 -0.33 18.19 -22.82
C PHE A 38 -1.28 17.03 -23.13
N SER A 39 -2.23 16.71 -22.25
CA SER A 39 -3.26 15.71 -22.54
C SER A 39 -4.17 16.12 -23.72
N MET A 40 -4.25 17.41 -24.04
CA MET A 40 -5.01 17.95 -25.17
C MET A 40 -4.14 18.32 -26.38
N THR A 41 -2.86 17.97 -26.35
CA THR A 41 -1.93 18.22 -27.45
C THR A 41 -1.35 16.91 -27.98
N TRP A 42 -1.02 16.91 -29.25
CA TRP A 42 -0.07 15.96 -29.83
C TRP A 42 1.31 16.59 -29.67
N TRP A 43 2.26 15.91 -29.04
CA TRP A 43 3.56 16.49 -28.74
C TRP A 43 4.70 15.51 -29.00
N THR A 44 5.85 16.07 -29.35
CA THR A 44 7.15 15.42 -29.48
C THR A 44 8.15 16.16 -28.58
N LEU A 45 9.40 15.72 -28.53
CA LEU A 45 10.43 16.37 -27.71
C LEU A 45 10.64 17.86 -28.07
N THR A 46 10.34 18.26 -29.30
CA THR A 46 10.65 19.60 -29.83
C THR A 46 9.43 20.39 -30.29
N ASP A 47 8.29 19.75 -30.53
CA ASP A 47 7.13 20.40 -31.14
C ASP A 47 5.80 19.91 -30.54
N TRP A 48 4.77 20.74 -30.55
CA TRP A 48 3.44 20.41 -30.05
C TRP A 48 2.34 21.06 -30.89
N LYS A 49 1.23 20.33 -31.05
CA LYS A 49 0.03 20.77 -31.76
C LYS A 49 -1.19 20.54 -30.88
N PHE A 50 -2.02 21.57 -30.70
CA PHE A 50 -3.28 21.41 -29.99
C PHE A 50 -4.27 20.61 -30.83
N ILE A 51 -4.75 19.48 -30.27
CA ILE A 51 -5.69 18.54 -30.92
C ILE A 51 -6.99 18.38 -30.12
N GLY A 52 -7.21 19.20 -29.09
CA GLY A 52 -8.42 19.17 -28.29
C GLY A 52 -8.58 17.84 -27.53
N PHE A 53 -9.69 17.12 -27.77
CA PHE A 53 -10.02 15.90 -27.05
C PHE A 53 -9.69 14.59 -27.81
N GLU A 54 -8.96 14.66 -28.92
CA GLU A 54 -8.64 13.48 -29.73
C GLU A 54 -7.94 12.37 -28.92
N ASN A 55 -6.93 12.71 -28.10
CA ASN A 55 -6.27 11.75 -27.21
C ASN A 55 -7.24 10.99 -26.28
N PHE A 56 -8.27 11.67 -25.78
CA PHE A 56 -9.27 11.05 -24.91
C PHE A 56 -10.18 10.10 -25.71
N ARG A 57 -10.60 10.50 -26.92
CA ARG A 57 -11.36 9.63 -27.80
C ARG A 57 -10.59 8.35 -28.11
N ASP A 58 -9.32 8.49 -28.52
CA ASP A 58 -8.46 7.36 -28.86
C ASP A 58 -8.31 6.42 -27.66
N PHE A 59 -8.04 6.97 -26.47
CA PHE A 59 -7.96 6.23 -25.22
C PHE A 59 -9.24 5.44 -24.92
N PHE A 60 -10.42 6.08 -24.99
CA PHE A 60 -11.70 5.42 -24.68
C PHE A 60 -12.16 4.45 -25.76
N THR A 61 -11.64 4.54 -26.98
CA THR A 61 -11.91 3.58 -28.07
C THR A 61 -10.90 2.44 -28.17
N ASP A 62 -9.82 2.47 -27.39
CA ASP A 62 -8.80 1.42 -27.40
C ASP A 62 -9.40 0.08 -26.93
N PRO A 63 -9.37 -0.98 -27.76
CA PRO A 63 -9.87 -2.30 -27.37
C PRO A 63 -9.14 -2.90 -26.15
N ASN A 64 -7.91 -2.47 -25.88
CA ASN A 64 -7.12 -2.95 -24.74
C ASN A 64 -7.46 -2.21 -23.44
N LEU A 65 -8.20 -1.10 -23.48
CA LEU A 65 -8.52 -0.31 -22.29
C LEU A 65 -9.22 -1.16 -21.22
N ASN A 66 -10.20 -1.96 -21.63
CA ASN A 66 -10.97 -2.80 -20.70
C ASN A 66 -10.08 -3.87 -20.05
N ILE A 67 -9.15 -4.44 -20.80
CA ILE A 67 -8.20 -5.45 -20.29
C ILE A 67 -7.27 -4.81 -19.26
N SER A 68 -6.67 -3.66 -19.60
CA SER A 68 -5.79 -2.91 -18.70
C SER A 68 -6.52 -2.49 -17.42
N PHE A 69 -7.71 -1.92 -17.55
CA PHE A 69 -8.52 -1.50 -16.40
C PHE A 69 -8.88 -2.68 -15.48
N LYS A 70 -9.32 -3.81 -16.07
CA LYS A 70 -9.63 -5.02 -15.31
C LYS A 70 -8.39 -5.56 -14.59
N ASN A 71 -7.24 -5.61 -15.25
CA ASN A 71 -5.99 -6.06 -14.65
C ASN A 71 -5.54 -5.15 -13.51
N THR A 72 -5.56 -3.83 -13.71
CA THR A 72 -5.23 -2.85 -12.66
C THR A 72 -6.18 -2.96 -11.47
N PHE A 73 -7.49 -3.13 -11.72
CA PHE A 73 -8.47 -3.28 -10.65
C PHE A 73 -8.28 -4.59 -9.87
N ILE A 74 -8.09 -5.73 -10.55
CA ILE A 74 -7.80 -7.02 -9.92
C ILE A 74 -6.51 -6.91 -9.11
N TYR A 75 -5.47 -6.32 -9.67
CA TYR A 75 -4.19 -6.10 -8.99
C TYR A 75 -4.40 -5.27 -7.71
N ALA A 76 -5.00 -4.08 -7.81
CA ALA A 76 -5.19 -3.17 -6.67
C ALA A 76 -6.03 -3.79 -5.55
N VAL A 77 -7.14 -4.45 -5.88
CA VAL A 77 -8.00 -5.10 -4.87
C VAL A 77 -7.28 -6.28 -4.24
N THR A 78 -6.57 -7.10 -5.03
CA THR A 78 -5.85 -8.27 -4.53
C THR A 78 -4.71 -7.85 -3.62
N THR A 79 -3.88 -6.88 -4.02
CA THR A 79 -2.75 -6.43 -3.23
C THR A 79 -3.20 -5.68 -1.98
N SER A 80 -4.11 -4.71 -2.11
CA SER A 80 -4.61 -3.95 -0.96
C SER A 80 -5.36 -4.84 0.03
N GLY A 81 -6.29 -5.66 -0.45
CA GLY A 81 -7.05 -6.59 0.39
C GLY A 81 -6.15 -7.56 1.15
N SER A 82 -5.16 -8.14 0.45
CA SER A 82 -4.18 -9.04 1.07
C SER A 82 -3.32 -8.31 2.11
N LYS A 83 -2.81 -7.11 1.79
CA LYS A 83 -2.03 -6.29 2.74
C LYS A 83 -2.84 -5.97 3.99
N VAL A 84 -4.10 -5.55 3.85
CA VAL A 84 -5.00 -5.22 4.98
C VAL A 84 -5.22 -6.42 5.91
N ILE A 85 -5.52 -7.58 5.34
CA ILE A 85 -5.83 -8.79 6.11
C ILE A 85 -4.56 -9.35 6.75
N LEU A 86 -3.53 -9.62 5.95
CA LEU A 86 -2.31 -10.27 6.41
C LEU A 86 -1.52 -9.38 7.39
N ALA A 87 -1.47 -8.07 7.17
CA ALA A 87 -0.78 -7.17 8.09
C ALA A 87 -1.51 -7.07 9.44
N LEU A 88 -2.84 -7.10 9.47
CA LEU A 88 -3.59 -7.13 10.72
C LEU A 88 -3.33 -8.42 11.50
N LEU A 89 -3.28 -9.56 10.81
CA LEU A 89 -2.94 -10.86 11.41
C LEU A 89 -1.52 -10.86 11.98
N LEU A 90 -0.54 -10.42 11.20
CA LEU A 90 0.85 -10.28 11.64
C LEU A 90 0.98 -9.30 12.81
N ALA A 91 0.32 -8.15 12.75
CA ALA A 91 0.35 -7.15 13.80
C ALA A 91 -0.30 -7.64 15.09
N SER A 92 -1.42 -8.37 14.99
CA SER A 92 -2.08 -9.02 16.13
C SER A 92 -1.15 -10.04 16.80
N PHE A 93 -0.51 -10.87 15.99
CA PHE A 93 0.46 -11.86 16.45
C PHE A 93 1.65 -11.18 17.15
N LEU A 94 2.32 -10.23 16.47
CA LEU A 94 3.50 -9.52 16.97
C LEU A 94 3.23 -8.53 18.10
N SER A 95 1.95 -8.21 18.36
CA SER A 95 1.51 -7.42 19.52
C SER A 95 1.15 -8.28 20.72
N SER A 96 1.19 -9.61 20.60
CA SER A 96 0.92 -10.51 21.71
C SER A 96 2.08 -10.53 22.73
N PRO A 97 1.80 -10.40 24.04
CA PRO A 97 2.80 -10.53 25.09
C PRO A 97 3.48 -11.91 25.13
N ALA A 98 2.81 -12.95 24.62
CA ALA A 98 3.32 -14.33 24.63
C ALA A 98 4.58 -14.52 23.75
N ILE A 99 4.82 -13.62 22.78
CA ILE A 99 5.95 -13.73 21.86
C ILE A 99 7.19 -13.09 22.47
N LYS A 100 8.10 -13.92 22.97
CA LYS A 100 9.37 -13.48 23.57
C LYS A 100 10.32 -12.83 22.55
N ILE A 101 10.34 -13.32 21.31
CA ILE A 101 11.23 -12.83 20.22
C ILE A 101 10.60 -11.73 19.34
N ARG A 102 9.58 -11.02 19.83
CA ARG A 102 8.79 -10.07 19.02
C ARG A 102 9.62 -8.99 18.32
N ASN A 103 10.67 -8.50 18.97
CA ASN A 103 11.50 -7.42 18.42
C ASN A 103 12.28 -7.91 17.20
N PHE A 104 12.84 -9.12 17.26
CA PHE A 104 13.52 -9.74 16.12
C PHE A 104 12.54 -9.99 14.96
N LEU A 105 11.36 -10.55 15.25
CA LEU A 105 10.36 -10.81 14.21
C LEU A 105 9.85 -9.52 13.55
N ARG A 106 9.69 -8.43 14.31
CA ARG A 106 9.37 -7.10 13.75
C ARG A 106 10.45 -6.61 12.79
N SER A 107 11.73 -6.81 13.12
CA SER A 107 12.83 -6.47 12.21
C SER A 107 12.81 -7.29 10.93
N VAL A 108 12.55 -8.61 11.02
CA VAL A 108 12.43 -9.49 9.84
C VAL A 108 11.25 -9.06 8.94
N VAL A 109 10.09 -8.74 9.53
CA VAL A 109 8.93 -8.25 8.77
C VAL A 109 9.20 -6.88 8.14
N TYR A 110 10.00 -6.03 8.78
CA TYR A 110 10.34 -4.70 8.27
C TYR A 110 11.45 -4.71 7.20
N PHE A 111 12.30 -5.74 7.18
CA PHE A 111 13.44 -5.87 6.27
C PHE A 111 13.13 -5.57 4.79
N PRO A 112 12.03 -6.06 4.19
CA PRO A 112 11.73 -5.81 2.77
C PRO A 112 11.57 -4.33 2.41
N ASN A 113 11.21 -3.48 3.38
CA ASN A 113 11.09 -2.04 3.17
C ASN A 113 12.44 -1.36 2.96
N LEU A 114 13.51 -1.94 3.53
CA LEU A 114 14.86 -1.38 3.46
C LEU A 114 15.51 -1.64 2.10
N VAL A 115 15.03 -2.62 1.36
CA VAL A 115 15.57 -2.99 0.05
C VAL A 115 14.91 -2.14 -1.04
N SER A 116 15.69 -1.65 -2.00
CA SER A 116 15.16 -0.92 -3.16
C SER A 116 14.14 -1.75 -3.93
N THR A 117 13.04 -1.14 -4.37
CA THR A 117 12.00 -1.79 -5.20
C THR A 117 12.59 -2.42 -6.46
N LEU A 118 13.55 -1.75 -7.10
CA LEU A 118 14.23 -2.27 -8.29
C LEU A 118 15.04 -3.54 -7.97
N ALA A 119 15.78 -3.53 -6.86
CA ALA A 119 16.55 -4.69 -6.43
C ALA A 119 15.64 -5.88 -6.10
N VAL A 120 14.50 -5.63 -5.43
CA VAL A 120 13.47 -6.67 -5.17
C VAL A 120 12.94 -7.22 -6.49
N GLY A 121 12.61 -6.36 -7.45
CA GLY A 121 12.10 -6.78 -8.77
C GLY A 121 13.07 -7.70 -9.51
N ILE A 122 14.34 -7.30 -9.64
CA ILE A 122 15.38 -8.11 -10.29
C ILE A 122 15.61 -9.43 -9.55
N THR A 123 15.64 -9.38 -8.22
CA THR A 123 15.84 -10.58 -7.39
C THR A 123 14.71 -11.57 -7.60
N PHE A 124 13.45 -11.14 -7.49
CA PHE A 124 12.31 -12.04 -7.67
C PHE A 124 12.15 -12.51 -9.11
N GLN A 125 12.50 -11.68 -10.10
CA GLN A 125 12.58 -12.13 -11.50
C GLN A 125 13.55 -13.29 -11.67
N SER A 126 14.73 -13.22 -11.04
CA SER A 126 15.70 -14.33 -11.03
C SER A 126 15.19 -15.55 -10.27
N LEU A 127 14.61 -15.36 -9.08
CA LEU A 127 14.06 -16.46 -8.26
C LEU A 127 12.90 -17.19 -8.94
N MET A 128 12.08 -16.45 -9.70
CA MET A 128 10.92 -16.94 -10.46
C MET A 128 11.27 -17.39 -11.88
N HIS A 129 12.55 -17.45 -12.25
CA HIS A 129 12.94 -17.88 -13.60
C HIS A 129 12.44 -19.32 -13.88
N PRO A 130 11.80 -19.58 -15.04
CA PRO A 130 11.10 -20.84 -15.28
C PRO A 130 12.02 -22.07 -15.22
N THR A 131 13.26 -21.96 -15.69
CA THR A 131 14.23 -23.09 -15.76
C THR A 131 15.36 -23.07 -14.72
N GLN A 132 15.76 -21.90 -14.23
CA GLN A 132 16.91 -21.73 -13.33
C GLN A 132 16.51 -21.14 -11.97
N GLY A 133 15.22 -20.82 -11.79
CA GLY A 133 14.72 -20.16 -10.61
C GLY A 133 14.71 -21.07 -9.39
N VAL A 134 15.17 -20.53 -8.27
CA VAL A 134 15.20 -21.24 -6.97
C VAL A 134 13.81 -21.70 -6.56
N ILE A 135 12.76 -20.93 -6.88
CA ILE A 135 11.37 -21.29 -6.53
C ILE A 135 10.95 -22.56 -7.27
N ASN A 136 11.21 -22.66 -8.57
CA ASN A 136 10.87 -23.84 -9.36
C ASN A 136 11.73 -25.05 -8.98
N ASN A 137 13.01 -24.84 -8.68
CA ASN A 137 13.89 -25.90 -8.18
C ASN A 137 13.38 -26.47 -6.86
N ALA A 138 12.95 -25.62 -5.92
CA ALA A 138 12.37 -26.04 -4.65
C ALA A 138 11.04 -26.81 -4.83
N LEU A 139 10.18 -26.37 -5.76
CA LEU A 139 8.98 -27.12 -6.14
C LEU A 139 9.30 -28.47 -6.76
N GLY A 140 10.37 -28.55 -7.56
CA GLY A 140 10.86 -29.78 -8.15
C GLY A 140 11.28 -30.84 -7.12
N LEU A 141 11.82 -30.43 -5.96
CA LEU A 141 12.13 -31.33 -4.85
C LEU A 141 10.89 -32.03 -4.27
N LEU A 142 9.72 -31.40 -4.40
CA LEU A 142 8.42 -31.95 -4.00
C LEU A 142 7.72 -32.68 -5.16
N GLY A 143 8.38 -32.84 -6.31
CA GLY A 143 7.82 -33.46 -7.51
C GLY A 143 6.88 -32.56 -8.31
N ILE A 144 6.83 -31.26 -8.01
CA ILE A 144 5.93 -30.30 -8.66
C ILE A 144 6.68 -29.59 -9.80
N LYS A 145 6.17 -29.69 -11.03
CA LYS A 145 6.67 -28.88 -12.15
C LYS A 145 6.22 -27.43 -11.98
N GLY A 146 7.16 -26.55 -11.64
CA GLY A 146 6.89 -25.12 -11.44
C GLY A 146 6.42 -24.43 -12.74
N PRO A 147 5.50 -23.45 -12.64
CA PRO A 147 5.00 -22.72 -13.80
C PRO A 147 6.00 -21.67 -14.30
N ASP A 148 5.71 -21.09 -15.45
CA ASP A 148 6.29 -19.80 -15.85
C ASP A 148 5.54 -18.67 -15.14
N TRP A 149 6.10 -18.21 -14.02
CA TRP A 149 5.46 -17.25 -13.13
C TRP A 149 5.19 -15.89 -13.78
N LEU A 150 6.07 -15.46 -14.70
CA LEU A 150 6.03 -14.12 -15.29
C LEU A 150 5.60 -14.15 -16.76
N GLY A 151 5.81 -15.25 -17.48
CA GLY A 151 5.38 -15.42 -18.87
C GLY A 151 3.97 -15.99 -19.04
N ASN A 152 3.42 -16.68 -18.03
CA ASN A 152 2.04 -17.18 -18.11
C ASN A 152 1.03 -16.06 -17.85
N ILE A 153 0.18 -15.75 -18.84
CA ILE A 153 -0.82 -14.69 -18.79
C ILE A 153 -1.79 -14.78 -17.60
N ASN A 154 -2.07 -15.99 -17.11
CA ASN A 154 -2.97 -16.21 -15.98
C ASN A 154 -2.31 -16.05 -14.62
N LEU A 155 -0.97 -16.13 -14.55
CA LEU A 155 -0.20 -16.09 -13.31
C LEU A 155 0.61 -14.82 -13.14
N ALA A 156 1.06 -14.19 -14.22
CA ALA A 156 1.95 -13.02 -14.20
C ALA A 156 1.46 -11.91 -13.26
N LEU A 157 0.17 -11.56 -13.34
CA LEU A 157 -0.44 -10.56 -12.47
C LEU A 157 -0.33 -10.94 -10.99
N TYR A 158 -0.67 -12.19 -10.65
CA TYR A 158 -0.64 -12.68 -9.28
C TYR A 158 0.79 -12.86 -8.75
N SER A 159 1.73 -13.25 -9.60
CA SER A 159 3.14 -13.36 -9.26
C SER A 159 3.71 -11.99 -8.86
N VAL A 160 3.42 -10.95 -9.65
CA VAL A 160 3.84 -9.57 -9.31
C VAL A 160 3.12 -9.07 -8.07
N ALA A 161 1.81 -9.32 -7.95
CA ALA A 161 1.01 -8.95 -6.79
C ALA A 161 1.54 -9.61 -5.49
N LEU A 162 2.01 -10.86 -5.56
CA LEU A 162 2.58 -11.56 -4.40
C LEU A 162 3.84 -10.86 -3.89
N VAL A 163 4.75 -10.48 -4.80
CA VAL A 163 5.99 -9.76 -4.44
C VAL A 163 5.67 -8.39 -3.85
N ASP A 164 4.70 -7.68 -4.43
CA ASP A 164 4.23 -6.39 -3.92
C ASP A 164 3.58 -6.51 -2.53
N VAL A 165 2.72 -7.52 -2.32
CA VAL A 165 2.15 -7.81 -1.00
C VAL A 165 3.26 -8.09 0.00
N TRP A 166 4.18 -9.01 -0.30
CA TRP A 166 5.30 -9.33 0.59
C TRP A 166 6.10 -8.10 1.00
N LYS A 167 6.46 -7.24 0.05
CA LYS A 167 7.18 -6.00 0.33
C LYS A 167 6.33 -5.02 1.13
N GLY A 168 5.07 -4.81 0.73
CA GLY A 168 4.15 -3.85 1.34
C GLY A 168 3.67 -4.23 2.74
N LEU A 169 3.70 -5.52 3.09
CA LEU A 169 3.36 -6.00 4.45
C LEU A 169 4.25 -5.38 5.53
N SER A 170 5.48 -5.01 5.18
CA SER A 170 6.43 -4.37 6.11
C SER A 170 5.84 -3.11 6.77
N ILE A 171 5.49 -2.10 5.97
CA ILE A 171 4.91 -0.83 6.44
C ILE A 171 3.52 -1.06 7.02
N ALA A 172 2.67 -1.83 6.33
CA ALA A 172 1.30 -2.07 6.76
C ALA A 172 1.23 -2.70 8.17
N THR A 173 2.12 -3.66 8.45
CA THR A 173 2.18 -4.33 9.75
C THR A 173 2.62 -3.35 10.85
N VAL A 174 3.60 -2.48 10.58
CA VAL A 174 4.07 -1.48 11.55
C VAL A 174 2.97 -0.47 11.89
N ILE A 175 2.23 0.01 10.88
CA ILE A 175 1.09 0.91 11.08
C ILE A 175 0.04 0.24 11.97
N TYR A 176 -0.30 -1.03 11.71
CA TYR A 176 -1.24 -1.76 12.55
C TYR A 176 -0.71 -2.02 13.96
N ILE A 177 0.57 -2.33 14.15
CA ILE A 177 1.16 -2.48 15.48
C ILE A 177 1.01 -1.17 16.26
N ALA A 178 1.34 -0.02 15.66
CA ALA A 178 1.17 1.28 16.29
C ALA A 178 -0.30 1.54 16.67
N GLY A 179 -1.24 1.22 15.77
CA GLY A 179 -2.67 1.35 16.02
C GLY A 179 -3.23 0.40 17.08
N ILE A 180 -2.67 -0.81 17.22
CA ILE A 180 -3.05 -1.75 18.28
C ILE A 180 -2.47 -1.30 19.62
N MET A 181 -1.24 -0.77 19.63
CA MET A 181 -0.57 -0.31 20.84
C MET A 181 -1.17 0.99 21.40
N SER A 182 -1.91 1.77 20.60
CA SER A 182 -2.63 2.96 21.07
C SER A 182 -3.98 2.65 21.73
N ILE A 183 -4.44 1.39 21.70
CA ILE A 183 -5.69 0.98 22.35
C ILE A 183 -5.49 1.01 23.88
N PRO A 184 -6.35 1.71 24.65
CA PRO A 184 -6.25 1.73 26.10
C PRO A 184 -6.27 0.33 26.73
N GLN A 185 -5.46 0.11 27.75
CA GLN A 185 -5.32 -1.19 28.40
C GLN A 185 -6.61 -1.69 29.05
N GLU A 186 -7.47 -0.76 29.50
CA GLU A 186 -8.78 -1.01 30.13
C GLU A 186 -9.67 -1.96 29.31
N TYR A 187 -9.62 -1.89 27.97
CA TYR A 187 -10.38 -2.82 27.11
C TYR A 187 -9.91 -4.27 27.25
N ASN A 188 -8.59 -4.48 27.40
CA ASN A 188 -8.05 -5.82 27.62
C ASN A 188 -8.34 -6.31 29.03
N GLU A 189 -8.34 -5.43 30.02
CA GLU A 189 -8.66 -5.77 31.42
C GLU A 189 -10.14 -6.14 31.57
N ALA A 190 -11.06 -5.35 30.99
CA ALA A 190 -12.48 -5.65 30.95
C ALA A 190 -12.74 -7.02 30.31
N LEU A 191 -12.08 -7.32 29.19
CA LEU A 191 -12.18 -8.62 28.53
C LEU A 191 -11.73 -9.78 29.42
N LEU A 192 -10.67 -9.58 30.21
CA LEU A 192 -10.18 -10.61 31.15
C LEU A 192 -11.17 -10.85 32.30
N VAL A 193 -11.81 -9.78 32.81
CA VAL A 193 -12.88 -9.88 33.82
C VAL A 193 -14.09 -10.64 33.25
N ASP A 194 -14.44 -10.40 31.99
CA ASP A 194 -15.52 -11.10 31.27
C ASP A 194 -15.16 -12.55 30.87
N GLY A 195 -13.97 -13.04 31.23
CA GLY A 195 -13.51 -14.40 30.91
C GLY A 195 -13.18 -14.60 29.42
N GLY A 196 -12.97 -13.53 28.66
CA GLY A 196 -12.65 -13.56 27.25
C GLY A 196 -11.26 -14.13 26.96
N ASN A 197 -11.14 -14.83 25.83
CA ASN A 197 -9.87 -15.42 25.36
C ASN A 197 -9.22 -14.61 24.22
N ALA A 198 -8.10 -15.09 23.68
CA ALA A 198 -7.36 -14.43 22.59
C ALA A 198 -8.18 -14.21 21.31
N TRP A 199 -9.13 -15.11 20.99
CA TRP A 199 -10.03 -14.96 19.86
C TRP A 199 -11.03 -13.82 20.09
N HIS A 200 -11.58 -13.71 21.30
CA HIS A 200 -12.45 -12.59 21.67
C HIS A 200 -11.68 -11.26 21.58
N ARG A 201 -10.44 -11.22 22.08
CA ARG A 201 -9.56 -10.05 21.92
C ARG A 201 -9.35 -9.69 20.46
N PHE A 202 -9.07 -10.66 19.60
CA PHE A 202 -8.91 -10.41 18.18
C PHE A 202 -10.18 -9.84 17.55
N ARG A 203 -11.32 -10.51 17.72
CA ARG A 203 -12.58 -10.18 17.04
C ARG A 203 -13.26 -8.90 17.54
N TYR A 204 -13.16 -8.60 18.84
CA TYR A 204 -13.89 -7.52 19.50
C TYR A 204 -13.04 -6.30 19.85
N ILE A 205 -11.70 -6.42 19.92
CA ILE A 205 -10.80 -5.32 20.25
C ILE A 205 -9.91 -5.00 19.04
N ILE A 206 -9.10 -5.95 18.58
CA ILE A 206 -8.08 -5.71 17.55
C ILE A 206 -8.67 -5.47 16.16
N VAL A 207 -9.73 -6.17 15.79
CA VAL A 207 -10.40 -5.93 14.50
C VAL A 207 -11.12 -4.57 14.48
N PRO A 208 -11.98 -4.19 15.45
CA PRO A 208 -12.79 -2.98 15.31
C PRO A 208 -12.13 -1.68 15.79
N LEU A 209 -11.22 -1.67 16.77
CA LEU A 209 -10.73 -0.44 17.41
C LEU A 209 -9.63 0.32 16.63
N PRO A 210 -8.64 -0.30 15.98
CA PRO A 210 -7.59 0.42 15.26
C PRO A 210 -8.07 0.92 13.88
N ARG A 211 -9.24 1.59 13.83
CA ARG A 211 -9.86 2.10 12.60
C ARG A 211 -8.99 3.11 11.88
N GLY A 212 -8.35 4.02 12.62
CA GLY A 212 -7.43 5.01 12.04
C GLY A 212 -6.28 4.33 11.29
N ALA A 213 -5.60 3.38 11.94
CA ALA A 213 -4.52 2.60 11.33
C ALA A 213 -5.01 1.79 10.12
N ARG A 214 -6.17 1.12 10.22
CA ARG A 214 -6.76 0.39 9.09
C ARG A 214 -7.03 1.30 7.90
N ASN A 215 -7.61 2.47 8.13
CA ASN A 215 -7.90 3.42 7.06
C ASN A 215 -6.61 3.91 6.40
N SER A 216 -5.56 4.20 7.18
CA SER A 216 -4.25 4.53 6.63
C SER A 216 -3.67 3.41 5.76
N VAL A 217 -3.75 2.15 6.21
CA VAL A 217 -3.26 1.01 5.42
C VAL A 217 -4.06 0.85 4.13
N ILE A 218 -5.40 0.96 4.19
CA ILE A 218 -6.25 0.89 2.99
C ILE A 218 -5.85 1.99 2.00
N ILE A 219 -5.80 3.25 2.43
CA ILE A 219 -5.49 4.38 1.56
C ILE A 219 -4.09 4.24 0.95
N LEU A 220 -3.07 3.96 1.77
CA LEU A 220 -1.70 3.85 1.29
C LEU A 220 -1.50 2.64 0.36
N SER A 221 -2.21 1.54 0.58
CA SER A 221 -2.11 0.34 -0.27
C SER A 221 -2.92 0.43 -1.58
N PHE A 222 -3.88 1.35 -1.66
CA PHE A 222 -4.62 1.62 -2.91
C PHE A 222 -3.90 2.65 -3.79
N ILE A 223 -3.23 3.63 -3.17
CA ILE A 223 -2.46 4.66 -3.89
C ILE A 223 -1.12 4.11 -4.38
N GLY A 224 -0.48 3.26 -3.57
CA GLY A 224 0.87 2.72 -3.77
C GLY A 224 0.92 1.42 -4.54
#